data_AF-A0A3D5V218-F1
#
_entry.id   AF-A0A3D5V218-F1
#
_cell.length_a   1.000
_cell.length_b   1.000
_cell.length_c   1.000
_cell.angle_alpha   90.00
_cell.angle_beta   90.00
_cell.angle_gamma   90.00
#
_symmetry.space_group_name_H-M   'P 1'
#
loop_
_entity.id
_entity.type
_entity.pdbx_description
1 polymer ?
#
loop_
_entity_poly.entity_id
_entity_poly.type
_entity_poly.pdbx_seq_one_letter_code
_entity_poly.pdbx_strand_id
1 'polypeptide(L)' 'MFYAIVKAALSGLLVMVVSETAKRSPAFGALVASLPLISILAIVWLWRDAGDVERIASHAEATFW' A
#
# COMPACT_ATOMS: atom_id res chain seq x y z
N MET A 1 15.80 9.74 8.91
CA MET A 1 15.50 10.18 7.53
C MET A 1 15.56 9.07 6.50
N PHE A 2 16.67 8.34 6.32
CA PHE A 2 16.83 7.36 5.23
C PHE A 2 15.70 6.33 5.17
N TYR A 3 15.30 5.78 6.32
CA TYR A 3 14.19 4.83 6.40
C TYR A 3 12.85 5.40 5.89
N ALA A 4 12.54 6.65 6.20
CA ALA A 4 11.33 7.32 5.71
C ALA A 4 11.39 7.58 4.20
N ILE A 5 12.58 7.89 3.66
CA ILE A 5 12.80 8.04 2.21
C ILE A 5 12.55 6.71 1.50
N VAL A 6 13.02 5.59 2.05
CA VAL A 6 12.76 4.25 1.49
C VAL A 6 11.27 3.93 1.49
N LYS A 7 10.55 4.22 2.59
CA LYS A 7 9.09 4.05 2.64
C LYS A 7 8.39 4.87 1.56
N ALA A 8 8.75 6.15 1.43
CA ALA A 8 8.17 7.04 0.43
C ALA A 8 8.45 6.57 -1.00
N ALA A 9 9.69 6.15 -1.28
CA ALA A 9 10.08 5.65 -2.61
C ALA A 9 9.32 4.38 -2.99
N LEU A 10 9.17 3.42 -2.07
CA LEU A 10 8.42 2.18 -2.32
C LEU A 10 6.93 2.44 -2.51
N SER A 11 6.33 3.32 -1.70
CA SER A 11 4.93 3.73 -1.88
C SER A 11 4.71 4.45 -3.21
N GLY A 12 5.60 5.37 -3.59
CA GLY A 12 5.55 6.07 -4.87
C GLY A 12 5.74 5.12 -6.06
N LEU A 13 6.63 4.14 -5.94
CA LEU A 13 6.82 3.10 -6.95
C LEU A 13 5.56 2.27 -7.15
N LEU A 14 4.87 1.91 -6.07
CA LEU A 14 3.60 1.18 -6.15
C LEU A 14 2.55 1.99 -6.93
N VAL A 15 2.37 3.27 -6.60
CA VAL A 15 1.43 4.16 -7.31
C VAL A 15 1.81 4.31 -8.79
N MET A 16 3.09 4.45 -9.09
CA MET A 16 3.60 4.53 -10.46
C MET A 16 3.26 3.26 -11.25
N VAL A 17 3.51 2.07 -10.69
CA VAL A 17 3.22 0.79 -11.33
C VAL A 17 1.72 0.65 -11.62
N VAL A 18 0.86 0.99 -10.66
CA VAL A 18 -0.60 0.96 -10.85
C VAL A 18 -1.01 1.91 -11.98
N SER A 19 -0.49 3.14 -11.97
CA SER A 19 -0.82 4.16 -12.96
C SER A 19 -0.36 3.79 -14.37
N GLU A 20 0.87 3.31 -14.52
CA GLU A 20 1.41 2.89 -15.82
C GLU A 20 0.71 1.64 -16.37
N THR A 21 0.31 0.73 -15.48
CA THR A 21 -0.46 -0.46 -15.86
C THR A 21 -1.84 -0.07 -16.37
N ALA A 22 -2.51 0.88 -15.70
CA ALA A 22 -3.82 1.40 -16.13
C ALA A 22 -3.76 2.15 -17.46
N LYS A 23 -2.66 2.85 -17.76
CA LYS A 23 -2.45 3.49 -19.07
C LYS A 23 -2.35 2.47 -20.20
N ARG A 24 -1.67 1.34 -19.97
CA ARG A 24 -1.45 0.29 -20.99
C ARG A 24 -2.67 -0.61 -21.17
N SER A 25 -3.33 -0.98 -20.08
CA SER A 25 -4.52 -1.83 -20.08
C SER A 25 -5.52 -1.29 -19.05
N PRO A 26 -6.55 -0.54 -19.48
CA PRO A 26 -7.51 0.06 -18.57
C PRO A 26 -8.25 -0.97 -17.69
N ALA A 27 -8.66 -2.11 -18.28
CA ALA A 27 -9.37 -3.17 -17.55
C ALA A 27 -8.49 -3.82 -16.47
N PHE A 28 -7.24 -4.13 -16.82
CA PHE A 28 -6.31 -4.73 -15.85
C PHE A 28 -5.84 -3.71 -14.81
N GLY A 29 -5.62 -2.45 -15.20
CA GLY A 29 -5.31 -1.38 -14.27
C GLY A 29 -6.44 -1.11 -13.28
N ALA A 30 -7.70 -1.18 -13.71
CA ALA A 30 -8.84 -1.05 -12.82
C ALA A 30 -8.92 -2.21 -11.80
N LEU A 31 -8.61 -3.44 -12.23
CA LEU A 31 -8.49 -4.60 -11.33
C LEU A 31 -7.37 -4.39 -10.30
N VAL A 32 -6.19 -3.95 -10.74
CA VAL A 32 -5.06 -3.75 -9.82
C VAL A 32 -5.30 -2.57 -8.89
N ALA A 33 -5.92 -1.49 -9.38
CA ALA A 33 -6.24 -0.31 -8.59
C ALA A 33 -7.36 -0.55 -7.55
N SER A 34 -8.25 -1.53 -7.78
CA SER A 34 -9.28 -1.90 -6.80
C SER A 34 -8.74 -2.73 -5.64
N LEU A 35 -7.55 -3.30 -5.76
CA LEU A 35 -6.88 -3.99 -4.66
C LEU A 35 -6.43 -2.99 -3.60
N PRO A 36 -6.53 -3.32 -2.30
CA PRO A 36 -6.10 -2.46 -1.20
C PRO A 36 -4.56 -2.47 -1.02
N LEU A 37 -3.80 -2.36 -2.12
CA LEU A 37 -2.33 -2.49 -2.13
C LEU A 37 -1.64 -1.47 -1.21
N ILE A 38 -2.16 -0.24 -1.16
CA ILE A 38 -1.67 0.81 -0.27
C ILE A 38 -1.85 0.38 1.20
N SER A 39 -3.03 -0.17 1.55
CA SER A 39 -3.33 -0.60 2.92
C SER A 39 -2.49 -1.82 3.32
N ILE A 40 -2.30 -2.78 2.41
CA ILE A 40 -1.39 -3.91 2.62
C ILE A 40 0.04 -3.42 2.90
N LEU A 41 0.53 -2.45 2.10
CA LEU A 41 1.86 -1.89 2.30
C LEU A 41 1.98 -1.17 3.66
N ALA A 42 0.94 -0.44 4.08
CA ALA A 42 0.88 0.19 5.40
C ALA A 42 0.93 -0.83 6.55
N ILE A 43 0.19 -1.94 6.44
CA ILE A 43 0.22 -3.05 7.41
C ILE A 43 1.63 -3.65 7.50
N VAL A 44 2.31 -3.87 6.38
CA VAL A 44 3.70 -4.38 6.36
C VAL A 44 4.65 -3.44 7.10
N TRP A 45 4.50 -2.12 6.91
CA TRP A 45 5.30 -1.14 7.63
C TRP A 45 4.98 -1.09 9.12
N LEU A 46 3.70 -1.11 9.49
CA LEU A 46 3.26 -1.14 10.89
C LEU A 46 3.81 -2.37 11.63
N TRP A 47 3.73 -3.54 11.00
CA TRP A 47 4.30 -4.77 11.53
C TRP A 47 5.81 -4.68 11.72
N ARG A 48 6.51 -4.13 10.72
CA ARG A 48 7.97 -4.00 10.77
C ARG A 48 8.46 -2.96 11.78
N ASP A 49 7.69 -1.90 12.02
CA ASP A 49 8.06 -0.83 12.95
C ASP A 49 7.84 -1.22 14.41
N ALA A 50 6.69 -1.83 14.72
CA ALA A 50 6.25 -1.99 16.11
C ALA A 50 5.90 -3.43 16.50
N GLY A 51 5.60 -4.31 15.54
CA GLY A 51 5.09 -5.67 15.82
C GLY A 51 3.77 -5.71 16.59
N ASP A 52 3.10 -4.56 16.76
CA ASP A 52 1.89 -4.39 17.55
C ASP A 52 0.67 -4.84 16.75
N VAL A 53 0.16 -6.02 17.12
CA VAL A 53 -0.98 -6.67 16.47
C VAL A 53 -2.26 -5.84 16.58
N GLU A 54 -2.41 -5.06 17.66
CA GLU A 54 -3.61 -4.28 17.95
C GLU A 54 -3.70 -3.04 17.03
N ARG A 55 -2.55 -2.43 16.73
CA ARG A 55 -2.43 -1.39 15.69
C ARG A 55 -2.69 -1.91 14.28
N ILE A 56 -2.30 -3.14 13.98
CA ILE A 56 -2.58 -3.76 12.68
C ILE A 56 -4.07 -4.08 12.55
N ALA A 57 -4.68 -4.62 13.60
CA ALA A 57 -6.11 -4.94 13.63
C ALA A 57 -6.98 -3.69 13.42
N SER A 58 -6.69 -2.62 14.16
CA SER A 58 -7.41 -1.34 13.99
C SER A 58 -7.23 -0.72 12.61
N HIS A 59 -6.05 -0.84 12.00
CA HIS A 59 -5.83 -0.35 10.63
C HIS A 59 -6.57 -1.19 9.58
N ALA A 60 -6.65 -2.51 9.77
CA ALA A 60 -7.40 -3.40 8.91
C ALA A 60 -8.91 -3.12 9.00
N GLU A 61 -9.48 -3.02 10.20
CA GLU A 61 -10.89 -2.66 10.41
C GLU A 61 -11.24 -1.31 9.77
N ALA A 62 -10.38 -0.30 9.94
CA ALA A 62 -10.57 1.02 9.33
C ALA A 62 -10.46 1.04 7.79
N THR A 63 -9.94 -0.02 7.16
CA THR A 63 -9.89 -0.14 5.69
C THR A 63 -11.21 -0.71 5.13
N PHE A 64 -11.99 -1.42 5.95
CA PHE A 64 -13.27 -2.04 5.55
C PHE A 64 -14.50 -1.16 5.86
N TRP A 65 -14.30 0.06 6.37
CA TRP A 65 -15.33 1.07 6.68
C TRP A 65 -14.87 2.48 6.28
#